data_AF-A0A835XCR8-F1
#
_entry.id   AF-A0A835XCR8-F1
#
_cell.length_a   1.000
_cell.length_b   1.000
_cell.length_c   1.000
_cell.angle_alpha   90.00
_cell.angle_beta   90.00
_cell.angle_gamma   90.00
#
_symmetry.space_group_name_H-M   'P 1'
#
loop_
_entity.id
_entity.type
_entity.pdbx_description
1 polymer ?
#
loop_
_entity_poly.entity_id
_entity_poly.type
_entity_poly.pdbx_seq_one_letter_code
_entity_poly.pdbx_strand_id
1 'polypeptide(L)'
;MLKFQNKVALITGSGTGIGQAIAKKFTENGASVIILGRRKEPLEETEKILQEIINKSQSNAFVKIFSGIDVSEETSVTKMFDSLKESNTNVDIIVNNAGVSGPVTCFSNAPLDEFKSTVGIHLTGTFWTSVEALKVMKPGSKIITISTFFSEERPLEQRPYRFRSPYTASQGAKNRLAESMSWELKDKGIISIATNPGPVHSDRIYKTVYPKAASEFVRVSGFEDLSPAEVEIVSKEILPLLGEDESVVKEGIVKAAANLAKSKGSSDEKTLVETLTALLSKIKHIAERIQQNTSKMIADEQFLSQTQVAKTVLSLCDDELSKILNGKVIPGDRVFYPVKPHIAASTPLVKQPDFSSKVFVFTIDATDKTDADRAEYLAKHVESNGGKAVCLISQNTPKEFQDTISGKFHSHVVDLKNSSEVKRWFESAKEMGKISQVIHITGKVPPISNITALSRAEWDNLVDKFINTPATVIQNAFEIFVPGGGKDPRLFKDVNGTVITVGPDLPVGKKISGAERLRIEVFRGALRPFTTTVNQELSDVLKSKVRSFLVLPGTVDGKEPENQKIGMAINYFSTEGASKSAEVIFCVDEDR
;
A
#
# COMPACT_ATOMS: atom_id res chain seq x y z
N MET A 1 30.50 12.13 -26.63
CA MET A 1 30.50 12.04 -25.15
C MET A 1 29.29 11.20 -24.75
N LEU A 2 29.42 10.23 -23.84
CA LEU A 2 28.28 9.43 -23.39
C LEU A 2 27.25 10.34 -22.68
N LYS A 3 25.96 10.01 -22.79
CA LYS A 3 24.86 10.90 -22.40
C LYS A 3 24.89 11.33 -20.93
N PHE A 4 25.31 10.43 -20.04
CA PHE A 4 25.40 10.67 -18.60
C PHE A 4 26.85 10.67 -18.11
N GLN A 5 27.81 10.98 -18.99
CA GLN A 5 29.21 11.16 -18.62
C GLN A 5 29.33 12.18 -17.47
N ASN A 6 30.14 11.86 -16.46
CA ASN A 6 30.38 12.70 -15.27
C ASN A 6 29.14 12.92 -14.38
N LYS A 7 28.08 12.12 -14.55
CA LYS A 7 26.93 12.08 -13.65
C LYS A 7 27.05 10.96 -12.63
N VAL A 8 26.52 11.16 -11.44
CA VAL A 8 26.44 10.14 -10.39
C VAL A 8 24.98 9.75 -10.17
N ALA A 9 24.65 8.47 -10.36
CA ALA A 9 23.33 7.91 -10.11
C ALA A 9 23.37 6.97 -8.89
N LEU A 10 22.49 7.18 -7.91
CA LEU A 10 22.28 6.30 -6.76
C LEU A 10 20.98 5.52 -6.95
N ILE A 11 21.06 4.19 -6.89
CA ILE A 11 19.92 3.31 -7.14
C ILE A 11 19.68 2.43 -5.91
N THR A 12 18.51 2.56 -5.30
CA THR A 12 18.11 1.72 -4.16
C THR A 12 17.66 0.33 -4.62
N GLY A 13 18.02 -0.71 -3.86
CA GLY A 13 17.62 -2.09 -4.17
C GLY A 13 18.20 -2.59 -5.49
N SER A 14 19.48 -2.28 -5.74
CA SER A 14 20.13 -2.46 -7.05
C SER A 14 20.95 -3.74 -7.20
N GLY A 15 20.94 -4.64 -6.21
CA GLY A 15 21.67 -5.90 -6.28
C GLY A 15 21.06 -6.94 -7.23
N THR A 16 19.79 -6.80 -7.62
CA THR A 16 19.12 -7.69 -8.58
C THR A 16 18.01 -6.96 -9.36
N GLY A 17 17.49 -7.60 -10.40
CA GLY A 17 16.23 -7.21 -11.03
C GLY A 17 16.27 -5.82 -11.69
N ILE A 18 15.16 -5.08 -11.56
CA ILE A 18 15.00 -3.74 -12.14
C ILE A 18 16.11 -2.78 -11.69
N GLY A 19 16.47 -2.80 -10.40
CA GLY A 19 17.51 -1.90 -9.87
C GLY A 19 18.89 -2.18 -10.48
N GLN A 20 19.25 -3.47 -10.65
CA GLN A 20 20.48 -3.86 -11.34
C GLN A 20 20.45 -3.43 -12.81
N ALA A 21 19.32 -3.64 -13.50
CA ALA A 21 19.16 -3.24 -14.90
C ALA A 21 19.26 -1.72 -15.09
N ILE A 22 18.73 -0.93 -14.15
CA ILE A 22 18.86 0.53 -14.13
C ILE A 22 20.33 0.93 -13.93
N ALA A 23 21.01 0.37 -12.92
CA ALA A 23 22.43 0.63 -12.68
C ALA A 23 23.28 0.32 -13.93
N LYS A 24 23.05 -0.85 -14.54
CA LYS A 24 23.68 -1.26 -15.80
C LYS A 24 23.47 -0.23 -16.90
N LYS A 25 22.22 0.22 -17.09
CA LYS A 25 21.86 1.18 -18.15
C LYS A 25 22.53 2.53 -17.95
N PHE A 26 22.64 3.01 -16.72
CA PHE A 26 23.36 4.25 -16.40
C PHE A 26 24.86 4.13 -16.68
N THR A 27 25.49 3.03 -16.25
CA THR A 27 26.91 2.77 -16.50
C THR A 27 27.24 2.63 -17.99
N GLU A 28 26.38 1.96 -18.77
CA GLU A 28 26.48 1.91 -20.24
C GLU A 28 26.44 3.30 -20.89
N ASN A 29 25.88 4.30 -20.20
CA ASN A 29 25.79 5.69 -20.65
C ASN A 29 26.78 6.62 -19.94
N GLY A 30 27.83 6.08 -19.32
CA GLY A 30 28.96 6.83 -18.78
C GLY A 30 28.75 7.42 -17.39
N ALA A 31 27.66 7.09 -16.71
CA ALA A 31 27.43 7.54 -15.34
C ALA A 31 28.24 6.69 -14.34
N SER A 32 28.78 7.36 -13.32
CA SER A 32 29.17 6.69 -12.09
C SER A 32 27.93 6.28 -11.31
N VAL A 33 28.01 5.15 -10.62
CA VAL A 33 26.85 4.53 -9.98
C VAL A 33 27.13 4.16 -8.53
N ILE A 34 26.19 4.52 -7.66
CA ILE A 34 26.15 4.11 -6.26
C ILE A 34 25.04 3.07 -6.13
N ILE A 35 25.41 1.86 -5.78
CA ILE A 35 24.50 0.73 -5.61
C ILE A 35 24.32 0.41 -4.13
N LEU A 36 23.08 0.15 -3.71
CA LEU A 36 22.81 -0.19 -2.31
C LEU A 36 21.68 -1.20 -2.12
N GLY A 37 21.71 -1.86 -0.96
CA GLY A 37 20.69 -2.78 -0.50
C GLY A 37 21.15 -3.66 0.66
N ARG A 38 20.26 -4.51 1.14
CA ARG A 38 20.48 -5.32 2.35
C ARG A 38 21.52 -6.42 2.18
N ARG A 39 21.50 -7.12 1.04
CA ARG A 39 22.33 -8.30 0.80
C ARG A 39 23.63 -7.91 0.10
N LYS A 40 24.76 -8.31 0.68
CA LYS A 40 26.10 -8.02 0.17
C LYS A 40 26.41 -8.76 -1.14
N GLU A 41 26.20 -10.08 -1.18
CA GLU A 41 26.64 -10.90 -2.33
C GLU A 41 26.01 -10.47 -3.67
N PRO A 42 24.68 -10.19 -3.78
CA PRO A 42 24.13 -9.72 -5.05
C PRO A 42 24.63 -8.33 -5.47
N LEU A 43 25.03 -7.48 -4.51
CA LEU A 43 25.61 -6.17 -4.82
C LEU A 43 27.03 -6.31 -5.34
N GLU A 44 27.85 -7.20 -4.79
CA GLU A 44 29.20 -7.48 -5.29
C GLU A 44 29.15 -8.08 -6.70
N GLU A 45 28.19 -8.97 -6.98
CA GLU A 45 27.99 -9.48 -8.33
C GLU A 45 27.57 -8.38 -9.31
N THR A 46 26.67 -7.50 -8.87
CA THR A 46 26.30 -6.32 -9.65
C THR A 46 27.51 -5.42 -9.91
N GLU A 47 28.34 -5.13 -8.90
CA GLU A 47 29.54 -4.31 -9.05
C GLU A 47 30.48 -4.87 -10.13
N LYS A 48 30.75 -6.18 -10.14
CA LYS A 48 31.59 -6.82 -11.15
C LYS A 48 31.06 -6.56 -12.57
N ILE A 49 29.75 -6.76 -12.78
CA ILE A 49 29.08 -6.49 -14.06
C ILE A 49 29.27 -5.02 -14.48
N LEU A 50 29.12 -4.09 -13.54
CA LEU A 50 29.25 -2.65 -13.83
C LEU A 50 30.70 -2.29 -14.14
N GLN A 51 31.68 -2.86 -13.44
CA GLN A 51 33.10 -2.65 -13.71
C GLN A 51 33.52 -3.18 -15.09
N GLU A 52 32.99 -4.34 -15.51
CA GLU A 52 33.21 -4.82 -16.87
C GLU A 52 32.70 -3.84 -17.93
N ILE A 53 31.54 -3.21 -17.70
CA ILE A 53 30.97 -2.23 -18.62
C ILE A 53 31.83 -0.98 -18.68
N ILE A 54 32.33 -0.50 -17.54
CA ILE A 54 33.24 0.65 -17.45
C ILE A 54 34.52 0.37 -18.25
N ASN A 55 35.14 -0.79 -18.02
CA ASN A 55 36.36 -1.19 -18.73
C ASN A 55 36.14 -1.32 -20.24
N LYS A 56 35.03 -1.96 -20.67
CA LYS A 56 34.68 -2.13 -22.09
C LYS A 56 34.39 -0.80 -22.79
N SER A 57 33.79 0.16 -22.08
CA SER A 57 33.46 1.48 -22.63
C SER A 57 34.58 2.51 -22.50
N GLN A 58 35.70 2.13 -21.86
CA GLN A 58 36.83 3.04 -21.55
C GLN A 58 36.37 4.34 -20.87
N SER A 59 35.33 4.25 -20.03
CA SER A 59 34.77 5.41 -19.33
C SER A 59 35.51 5.63 -18.01
N ASN A 60 35.57 6.88 -17.55
CA ASN A 60 36.12 7.24 -16.23
C ASN A 60 35.08 7.14 -15.10
N ALA A 61 33.96 6.45 -15.32
CA ALA A 61 32.95 6.22 -14.29
C ALA A 61 33.47 5.30 -13.17
N PHE A 62 32.86 5.39 -11.99
CA PHE A 62 33.15 4.53 -10.85
C PHE A 62 31.89 3.81 -10.36
N VAL A 63 32.10 2.72 -9.61
CA VAL A 63 31.05 2.03 -8.85
C VAL A 63 31.36 2.18 -7.36
N LYS A 64 30.35 2.54 -6.55
CA LYS A 64 30.43 2.54 -5.08
C LYS A 64 29.30 1.70 -4.50
N ILE A 65 29.60 0.89 -3.49
CA ILE A 65 28.64 -0.03 -2.88
C ILE A 65 28.33 0.36 -1.44
N PHE A 66 27.05 0.30 -1.06
CA PHE A 66 26.60 0.29 0.34
C PHE A 66 25.74 -0.97 0.60
N SER A 67 26.33 -1.97 1.24
CA SER A 67 25.63 -3.18 1.67
C SER A 67 25.06 -3.04 3.08
N GLY A 68 24.07 -3.86 3.44
CA GLY A 68 23.42 -3.82 4.76
C GLY A 68 22.43 -2.66 4.96
N ILE A 69 22.17 -1.86 3.92
CA ILE A 69 21.22 -0.74 3.99
C ILE A 69 19.80 -1.27 3.78
N ASP A 70 18.97 -1.13 4.82
CA ASP A 70 17.52 -1.21 4.69
C ASP A 70 16.96 0.21 4.58
N VAL A 71 16.24 0.48 3.50
CA VAL A 71 15.71 1.82 3.22
C VAL A 71 14.67 2.26 4.26
N SER A 72 14.01 1.32 4.96
CA SER A 72 13.11 1.69 6.06
C SER A 72 13.84 2.15 7.31
N GLU A 73 15.13 1.88 7.47
CA GLU A 73 15.89 2.16 8.68
C GLU A 73 16.57 3.54 8.63
N GLU A 74 16.09 4.47 9.46
CA GLU A 74 16.53 5.87 9.50
C GLU A 74 18.05 6.01 9.61
N THR A 75 18.63 5.34 10.61
CA THR A 75 20.05 5.49 10.94
C THR A 75 20.96 5.03 9.80
N SER A 76 20.60 3.95 9.11
CA SER A 76 21.43 3.38 8.05
C SER A 76 21.49 4.29 6.82
N VAL A 77 20.34 4.83 6.41
CA VAL A 77 20.22 5.75 5.27
C VAL A 77 20.90 7.09 5.59
N THR A 78 20.68 7.61 6.79
CA THR A 78 21.28 8.89 7.23
C THR A 78 22.81 8.81 7.23
N LYS A 79 23.38 7.78 7.86
CA LYS A 79 24.84 7.57 7.87
C LYS A 79 25.44 7.39 6.47
N MET A 80 24.73 6.71 5.57
CA MET A 80 25.16 6.58 4.18
C MET A 80 25.27 7.95 3.50
N PHE A 81 24.23 8.79 3.59
CA PHE A 81 24.25 10.12 2.97
C PHE A 81 25.20 11.10 3.65
N ASP A 82 25.38 11.02 4.97
CA ASP A 82 26.40 11.78 5.69
C ASP A 82 27.80 11.42 5.20
N SER A 83 28.10 10.13 5.01
CA SER A 83 29.40 9.71 4.45
C SER A 83 29.64 10.22 3.03
N LEU A 84 28.58 10.33 2.20
CA LEU A 84 28.67 10.89 0.85
C LEU A 84 28.93 12.40 0.87
N LYS A 85 28.29 13.10 1.81
CA LYS A 85 28.49 14.53 2.03
C LYS A 85 29.92 14.80 2.51
N GLU A 86 30.41 14.04 3.48
CA GLU A 86 31.77 14.13 4.01
C GLU A 86 32.83 13.87 2.91
N SER A 87 32.55 12.92 2.01
CA SER A 87 33.42 12.65 0.85
C SER A 87 33.19 13.60 -0.33
N ASN A 88 32.45 14.71 -0.14
CA ASN A 88 32.10 15.69 -1.18
C ASN A 88 31.52 15.07 -2.47
N THR A 89 30.84 13.93 -2.34
CA THR A 89 30.25 13.20 -3.46
C THR A 89 28.87 13.78 -3.75
N ASN A 90 28.74 14.48 -4.88
CA ASN A 90 27.44 14.96 -5.35
C ASN A 90 26.71 13.83 -6.06
N VAL A 91 25.38 13.75 -5.87
CA VAL A 91 24.52 12.80 -6.56
C VAL A 91 23.58 13.57 -7.49
N ASP A 92 23.67 13.27 -8.79
CA ASP A 92 22.83 13.90 -9.80
C ASP A 92 21.46 13.24 -9.88
N ILE A 93 21.38 11.92 -9.68
CA ILE A 93 20.16 11.14 -9.91
C ILE A 93 19.93 10.18 -8.74
N ILE A 94 18.75 10.26 -8.13
CA ILE A 94 18.26 9.28 -7.17
C ILE A 94 17.21 8.42 -7.86
N VAL A 95 17.33 7.10 -7.76
CA VAL A 95 16.30 6.16 -8.18
C VAL A 95 15.78 5.38 -6.99
N ASN A 96 14.58 5.75 -6.53
CA ASN A 96 13.84 5.04 -5.49
C ASN A 96 13.16 3.80 -6.09
N ASN A 97 13.90 2.68 -6.13
CA ASN A 97 13.50 1.40 -6.71
C ASN A 97 13.30 0.29 -5.65
N ALA A 98 13.91 0.40 -4.48
CA ALA A 98 13.80 -0.63 -3.45
C ALA A 98 12.34 -0.98 -3.10
N GLY A 99 12.07 -2.27 -2.91
CA GLY A 99 10.73 -2.73 -2.60
C GLY A 99 10.60 -4.24 -2.43
N VAL A 100 9.66 -4.67 -1.59
CA VAL A 100 9.34 -6.08 -1.29
C VAL A 100 7.96 -6.47 -1.81
N SER A 101 7.62 -7.78 -1.83
CA SER A 101 6.27 -8.21 -2.20
C SER A 101 5.23 -7.77 -1.18
N GLY A 102 5.63 -7.71 0.10
CA GLY A 102 4.72 -7.71 1.21
C GLY A 102 3.99 -9.05 1.37
N PRO A 103 3.03 -9.13 2.29
CA PRO A 103 2.13 -10.28 2.40
C PRO A 103 1.34 -10.42 1.10
N VAL A 104 1.12 -11.67 0.68
CA VAL A 104 0.31 -12.02 -0.50
C VAL A 104 -0.84 -12.91 -0.02
N THR A 105 -1.82 -12.29 0.62
CA THR A 105 -3.02 -12.93 1.19
C THR A 105 -4.16 -11.91 1.28
N CYS A 106 -5.41 -12.33 1.53
CA CYS A 106 -6.51 -11.40 1.78
C CYS A 106 -6.15 -10.46 2.94
N PHE A 107 -6.58 -9.19 2.87
CA PHE A 107 -6.29 -8.20 3.91
C PHE A 107 -6.74 -8.63 5.31
N SER A 108 -7.84 -9.39 5.43
CA SER A 108 -8.31 -9.95 6.70
C SER A 108 -7.35 -10.97 7.34
N ASN A 109 -6.42 -11.54 6.57
CA ASN A 109 -5.41 -12.49 7.04
C ASN A 109 -3.97 -11.92 7.00
N ALA A 110 -3.77 -10.72 6.46
CA ALA A 110 -2.45 -10.12 6.36
C ALA A 110 -1.94 -9.69 7.75
N PRO A 111 -0.77 -10.17 8.22
CA PRO A 111 -0.22 -9.71 9.49
C PRO A 111 0.01 -8.20 9.48
N LEU A 112 -0.48 -7.48 10.50
CA LEU A 112 -0.36 -6.01 10.56
C LEU A 112 1.10 -5.54 10.59
N ASP A 113 2.00 -6.29 11.22
CA ASP A 113 3.42 -5.94 11.24
C ASP A 113 4.07 -6.08 9.84
N GLU A 114 3.66 -7.08 9.06
CA GLU A 114 4.09 -7.21 7.66
C GLU A 114 3.46 -6.12 6.78
N PHE A 115 2.22 -5.70 7.06
CA PHE A 115 1.60 -4.54 6.43
C PHE A 115 2.43 -3.28 6.69
N LYS A 116 2.72 -2.97 7.97
CA LYS A 116 3.52 -1.82 8.40
C LYS A 116 4.92 -1.85 7.80
N SER A 117 5.58 -3.01 7.82
CA SER A 117 6.90 -3.21 7.20
C SER A 117 6.86 -2.94 5.68
N THR A 118 5.83 -3.41 4.99
CA THR A 118 5.67 -3.15 3.55
C THR A 118 5.51 -1.66 3.26
N VAL A 119 4.68 -0.95 4.04
CA VAL A 119 4.53 0.50 3.94
C VAL A 119 5.85 1.21 4.25
N GLY A 120 6.55 0.80 5.31
CA GLY A 120 7.84 1.34 5.72
C GLY A 120 8.91 1.22 4.63
N ILE A 121 9.02 0.07 3.98
CA ILE A 121 10.01 -0.14 2.91
C ILE A 121 9.66 0.67 1.66
N HIS A 122 8.41 0.60 1.19
CA HIS A 122 8.03 1.23 -0.06
C HIS A 122 7.90 2.74 0.09
N LEU A 123 7.12 3.21 1.05
CA LEU A 123 6.78 4.62 1.20
C LEU A 123 7.80 5.35 2.06
N THR A 124 8.00 4.94 3.31
CA THR A 124 8.94 5.63 4.21
C THR A 124 10.38 5.56 3.71
N GLY A 125 10.82 4.43 3.16
CA GLY A 125 12.15 4.33 2.57
C GLY A 125 12.36 5.23 1.35
N THR A 126 11.34 5.38 0.50
CA THR A 126 11.36 6.34 -0.62
C THR A 126 11.44 7.77 -0.11
N PHE A 127 10.63 8.12 0.89
CA PHE A 127 10.62 9.44 1.50
C PHE A 127 11.98 9.78 2.10
N TRP A 128 12.46 8.94 3.01
CA TRP A 128 13.67 9.23 3.77
C TRP A 128 14.92 9.24 2.89
N THR A 129 15.03 8.33 1.92
CA THR A 129 16.10 8.36 0.92
C THR A 129 16.10 9.68 0.14
N SER A 130 14.92 10.18 -0.24
CA SER A 130 14.79 11.41 -1.01
C SER A 130 15.15 12.66 -0.20
N VAL A 131 14.73 12.72 1.07
CA VAL A 131 15.06 13.82 2.00
C VAL A 131 16.56 13.86 2.28
N GLU A 132 17.15 12.71 2.61
CA GLU A 132 18.56 12.60 2.92
C GLU A 132 19.45 12.88 1.70
N ALA A 133 18.99 12.51 0.50
CA ALA A 133 19.67 12.84 -0.75
C ALA A 133 19.84 14.36 -0.97
N LEU A 134 18.95 15.20 -0.42
CA LEU A 134 19.07 16.66 -0.55
C LEU A 134 20.38 17.20 0.05
N LYS A 135 21.05 16.45 0.93
CA LYS A 135 22.38 16.78 1.49
C LYS A 135 23.49 16.80 0.42
N VAL A 136 23.30 16.05 -0.67
CA VAL A 136 24.31 15.79 -1.71
C VAL A 136 23.83 16.09 -3.14
N MET A 137 22.59 16.54 -3.30
CA MET A 137 22.02 16.94 -4.59
C MET A 137 22.23 18.43 -4.85
N LYS A 138 22.35 18.80 -6.13
CA LYS A 138 22.57 20.18 -6.60
C LYS A 138 21.43 20.60 -7.55
N PRO A 139 21.30 21.90 -7.88
CA PRO A 139 20.40 22.33 -8.94
C PRO A 139 20.66 21.55 -10.23
N GLY A 140 19.58 21.05 -10.83
CA GLY A 140 19.64 20.15 -11.98
C GLY A 140 19.66 18.66 -11.62
N SER A 141 19.67 18.27 -10.34
CA SER A 141 19.52 16.85 -9.96
C SER A 141 18.06 16.35 -10.13
N LYS A 142 17.88 15.03 -10.20
CA LYS A 142 16.58 14.35 -10.41
C LYS A 142 16.33 13.28 -9.35
N ILE A 143 15.08 13.15 -8.93
CA ILE A 143 14.56 12.03 -8.14
C ILE A 143 13.55 11.28 -9.00
N ILE A 144 13.83 10.01 -9.29
CA ILE A 144 12.93 9.10 -10.01
C ILE A 144 12.39 8.07 -9.04
N THR A 145 11.07 8.00 -8.91
CA THR A 145 10.39 7.03 -8.05
C THR A 145 9.76 5.93 -8.90
N ILE A 146 10.18 4.68 -8.67
CA ILE A 146 9.58 3.51 -9.32
C ILE A 146 8.37 3.07 -8.51
N SER A 147 7.18 3.16 -9.08
CA SER A 147 5.93 2.74 -8.44
C SER A 147 5.35 1.52 -9.18
N THR A 148 4.06 1.50 -9.52
CA THR A 148 3.43 0.38 -10.23
C THR A 148 2.17 0.77 -10.96
N PHE A 149 1.92 0.11 -12.10
CA PHE A 149 0.65 0.15 -12.81
C PHE A 149 -0.57 -0.21 -11.94
N PHE A 150 -0.40 -1.13 -10.98
CA PHE A 150 -1.46 -1.59 -10.07
C PHE A 150 -1.79 -0.57 -8.95
N SER A 151 -1.55 0.70 -9.23
CA SER A 151 -1.89 1.85 -8.38
C SER A 151 -2.48 2.96 -9.25
N GLU A 152 -2.87 4.06 -8.65
CA GLU A 152 -3.44 5.20 -9.36
C GLU A 152 -2.37 6.07 -10.04
N GLU A 153 -2.26 6.01 -11.37
CA GLU A 153 -1.55 7.05 -12.15
C GLU A 153 -2.23 8.40 -11.96
N ARG A 154 -3.56 8.41 -12.06
CA ARG A 154 -4.42 9.55 -11.79
C ARG A 154 -5.32 9.24 -10.59
N PRO A 155 -5.58 10.19 -9.68
CA PRO A 155 -6.36 9.96 -8.46
C PRO A 155 -7.73 9.29 -8.65
N LEU A 156 -8.34 9.43 -9.82
CA LEU A 156 -9.68 8.90 -10.11
C LEU A 156 -9.68 7.54 -10.82
N GLU A 157 -8.51 6.99 -11.17
CA GLU A 157 -8.37 5.70 -11.83
C GLU A 157 -7.85 4.67 -10.83
N GLN A 158 -8.67 3.66 -10.49
CA GLN A 158 -8.33 2.65 -9.50
C GLN A 158 -8.20 1.26 -10.14
N ARG A 159 -7.09 0.58 -9.85
CA ARG A 159 -6.77 -0.74 -10.42
C ARG A 159 -6.51 -1.73 -9.28
N PRO A 160 -7.57 -2.30 -8.69
CA PRO A 160 -7.44 -3.14 -7.50
C PRO A 160 -6.54 -4.35 -7.79
N TYR A 161 -5.68 -4.69 -6.82
CA TYR A 161 -4.73 -5.79 -6.97
C TYR A 161 -4.86 -6.76 -5.81
N ARG A 162 -5.78 -7.71 -5.95
CA ARG A 162 -6.12 -8.70 -4.92
C ARG A 162 -4.88 -9.30 -4.27
N PHE A 163 -4.97 -9.43 -2.95
CA PHE A 163 -3.97 -9.96 -2.05
C PHE A 163 -2.75 -9.06 -1.83
N ARG A 164 -2.79 -7.82 -2.32
CA ARG A 164 -1.64 -6.89 -2.33
C ARG A 164 -1.97 -5.53 -1.71
N SER A 165 -2.95 -5.48 -0.80
CA SER A 165 -3.44 -4.25 -0.16
C SER A 165 -2.35 -3.33 0.45
N PRO A 166 -1.35 -3.77 1.24
CA PRO A 166 -0.27 -2.87 1.70
C PRO A 166 0.62 -2.36 0.55
N TYR A 167 0.78 -3.19 -0.49
CA TYR A 167 1.56 -2.81 -1.66
C TYR A 167 0.84 -1.74 -2.46
N THR A 168 -0.45 -1.90 -2.77
CA THR A 168 -1.19 -0.89 -3.53
C THR A 168 -1.35 0.42 -2.75
N ALA A 169 -1.54 0.35 -1.42
CA ALA A 169 -1.54 1.51 -0.54
C ALA A 169 -0.22 2.31 -0.63
N SER A 170 0.92 1.64 -0.43
CA SER A 170 2.22 2.30 -0.45
C SER A 170 2.61 2.86 -1.81
N GLN A 171 2.24 2.19 -2.91
CA GLN A 171 2.54 2.68 -4.27
C GLN A 171 1.68 3.86 -4.69
N GLY A 172 0.39 3.88 -4.31
CA GLY A 172 -0.45 5.05 -4.52
C GLY A 172 0.07 6.28 -3.79
N ALA A 173 0.53 6.11 -2.54
CA ALA A 173 1.16 7.18 -1.78
C ALA A 173 2.45 7.71 -2.43
N LYS A 174 3.29 6.81 -2.98
CA LYS A 174 4.54 7.19 -3.67
C LYS A 174 4.30 8.05 -4.91
N ASN A 175 3.24 7.79 -5.67
CA ASN A 175 2.89 8.60 -6.84
C ASN A 175 2.64 10.06 -6.43
N ARG A 176 1.83 10.24 -5.40
CA ARG A 176 1.47 11.55 -4.84
C ARG A 176 2.65 12.21 -4.11
N LEU A 177 3.54 11.42 -3.50
CA LEU A 177 4.78 11.91 -2.90
C LEU A 177 5.72 12.53 -3.96
N ALA A 178 5.88 11.88 -5.11
CA ALA A 178 6.70 12.43 -6.20
C ALA A 178 6.12 13.76 -6.73
N GLU A 179 4.80 13.83 -6.89
CA GLU A 179 4.10 15.07 -7.23
C GLU A 179 4.35 16.15 -6.17
N SER A 180 4.15 15.85 -4.88
CA SER A 180 4.40 16.79 -3.77
C SER A 180 5.84 17.31 -3.77
N MET A 181 6.83 16.42 -3.90
CA MET A 181 8.25 16.79 -3.94
C MET A 181 8.58 17.69 -5.13
N SER A 182 7.93 17.51 -6.29
CA SER A 182 8.20 18.36 -7.45
C SER A 182 7.86 19.84 -7.22
N TRP A 183 6.86 20.12 -6.38
CA TRP A 183 6.49 21.48 -5.99
C TRP A 183 7.41 22.03 -4.93
N GLU A 184 7.72 21.25 -3.89
CA GLU A 184 8.54 21.69 -2.76
C GLU A 184 10.02 21.85 -3.12
N LEU A 185 10.52 21.09 -4.10
CA LEU A 185 11.93 21.12 -4.51
C LEU A 185 12.22 22.08 -5.66
N LYS A 186 11.20 22.81 -6.14
CA LYS A 186 11.32 23.76 -7.26
C LYS A 186 12.42 24.78 -7.03
N ASP A 187 12.47 25.39 -5.85
CA ASP A 187 13.45 26.45 -5.53
C ASP A 187 14.87 25.91 -5.35
N LYS A 188 15.02 24.59 -5.13
CA LYS A 188 16.32 23.90 -5.14
C LYS A 188 16.77 23.50 -6.55
N GLY A 189 15.92 23.70 -7.56
CA GLY A 189 16.17 23.28 -8.94
C GLY A 189 16.23 21.75 -9.10
N ILE A 190 15.57 20.99 -8.22
CA ILE A 190 15.55 19.52 -8.25
C ILE A 190 14.21 19.04 -8.81
N ILE A 191 14.27 18.06 -9.71
CA ILE A 191 13.09 17.48 -10.37
C ILE A 191 12.66 16.21 -9.63
N SER A 192 11.35 15.98 -9.54
CA SER A 192 10.79 14.73 -9.01
C SER A 192 9.77 14.15 -9.98
N ILE A 193 9.95 12.90 -10.38
CA ILE A 193 9.10 12.18 -11.34
C ILE A 193 8.84 10.78 -10.80
N ALA A 194 7.62 10.28 -10.95
CA ALA A 194 7.31 8.87 -10.72
C ALA A 194 7.08 8.15 -12.06
N THR A 195 7.32 6.84 -12.09
CA THR A 195 6.93 6.00 -13.20
C THR A 195 6.28 4.70 -12.72
N ASN A 196 5.24 4.28 -13.43
CA ASN A 196 4.41 3.13 -13.08
C ASN A 196 4.65 1.98 -14.06
N PRO A 197 5.69 1.15 -13.86
CA PRO A 197 5.88 -0.02 -14.70
C PRO A 197 4.74 -1.03 -14.49
N GLY A 198 4.38 -1.68 -15.61
CA GLY A 198 3.45 -2.81 -15.64
C GLY A 198 4.10 -4.09 -15.11
N PRO A 199 3.54 -5.26 -15.43
CA PRO A 199 4.17 -6.55 -15.14
C PRO A 199 5.55 -6.65 -15.80
N VAL A 200 6.57 -7.02 -15.01
CA VAL A 200 7.96 -7.15 -15.46
C VAL A 200 8.42 -8.60 -15.32
N HIS A 201 9.01 -9.14 -16.39
CA HIS A 201 9.68 -10.44 -16.39
C HIS A 201 10.77 -10.48 -15.29
N SER A 202 10.55 -11.30 -14.27
CA SER A 202 11.47 -11.49 -13.16
C SER A 202 11.20 -12.78 -12.41
N ASP A 203 12.22 -13.39 -11.81
CA ASP A 203 12.06 -14.55 -10.92
C ASP A 203 11.05 -14.26 -9.81
N ARG A 204 11.00 -13.02 -9.33
CA ARG A 204 10.06 -12.60 -8.30
C ARG A 204 8.60 -12.78 -8.71
N ILE A 205 8.23 -12.50 -9.96
CA ILE A 205 6.82 -12.63 -10.39
C ILE A 205 6.44 -14.12 -10.51
N TYR A 206 7.35 -14.94 -11.06
CA TYR A 206 7.10 -16.35 -11.37
C TYR A 206 7.26 -17.29 -10.19
N LYS A 207 8.24 -17.05 -9.32
CA LYS A 207 8.55 -17.91 -8.18
C LYS A 207 7.93 -17.43 -6.87
N THR A 208 7.43 -16.19 -6.81
CA THR A 208 6.90 -15.63 -5.55
C THR A 208 5.49 -15.08 -5.69
N VAL A 209 5.25 -14.10 -6.56
CA VAL A 209 3.97 -13.37 -6.55
C VAL A 209 2.81 -14.23 -7.06
N TYR A 210 2.92 -14.81 -8.26
CA TYR A 210 1.83 -15.61 -8.81
C TYR A 210 1.59 -16.93 -8.05
N PRO A 211 2.62 -17.68 -7.63
CA PRO A 211 2.41 -18.87 -6.81
C PRO A 211 1.74 -18.57 -5.47
N LYS A 212 2.15 -17.49 -4.77
CA LYS A 212 1.50 -17.12 -3.50
C LYS A 212 0.06 -16.67 -3.71
N ALA A 213 -0.23 -15.90 -4.75
CA ALA A 213 -1.61 -15.51 -5.08
C ALA A 213 -2.46 -16.74 -5.44
N ALA A 214 -1.91 -17.70 -6.19
CA ALA A 214 -2.55 -18.96 -6.51
C ALA A 214 -2.84 -19.80 -5.26
N SER A 215 -1.86 -19.90 -4.35
CA SER A 215 -2.02 -20.55 -3.04
C SER A 215 -3.12 -19.89 -2.21
N GLU A 216 -3.17 -18.55 -2.16
CA GLU A 216 -4.25 -17.85 -1.45
C GLU A 216 -5.62 -18.15 -2.05
N PHE A 217 -5.76 -18.19 -3.38
CA PHE A 217 -7.04 -18.59 -4.01
C PHE A 217 -7.49 -20.00 -3.57
N VAL A 218 -6.55 -20.94 -3.42
CA VAL A 218 -6.86 -22.29 -2.93
C VAL A 218 -7.17 -22.25 -1.43
N ARG A 219 -6.44 -21.46 -0.64
CA ARG A 219 -6.67 -21.28 0.80
C ARG A 219 -8.09 -20.81 1.07
N VAL A 220 -8.63 -19.88 0.28
CA VAL A 220 -9.99 -19.34 0.48
C VAL A 220 -11.06 -20.44 0.52
N SER A 221 -10.94 -21.48 -0.30
CA SER A 221 -11.90 -22.60 -0.33
C SER A 221 -11.50 -23.80 0.53
N GLY A 222 -10.23 -23.92 0.90
CA GLY A 222 -9.62 -25.21 1.24
C GLY A 222 -9.31 -26.03 -0.02
N PHE A 223 -8.77 -27.23 0.17
CA PHE A 223 -8.41 -28.13 -0.94
C PHE A 223 -8.58 -29.59 -0.53
N GLU A 224 -9.46 -30.32 -1.22
CA GLU A 224 -9.82 -31.70 -0.85
C GLU A 224 -10.18 -31.76 0.65
N ASP A 225 -9.48 -32.60 1.42
CA ASP A 225 -9.69 -32.75 2.87
C ASP A 225 -8.89 -31.76 3.72
N LEU A 226 -8.19 -30.81 3.09
CA LEU A 226 -7.44 -29.76 3.79
C LEU A 226 -8.32 -28.53 4.06
N SER A 227 -8.37 -28.13 5.33
CA SER A 227 -8.96 -26.85 5.73
C SER A 227 -8.11 -25.66 5.24
N PRO A 228 -8.67 -24.44 5.15
CA PRO A 228 -7.91 -23.23 4.84
C PRO A 228 -6.63 -23.05 5.68
N ALA A 229 -6.70 -23.31 6.98
CA ALA A 229 -5.55 -23.20 7.88
C ALA A 229 -4.46 -24.23 7.54
N GLU A 230 -4.86 -25.45 7.19
CA GLU A 230 -3.93 -26.51 6.79
C GLU A 230 -3.28 -26.21 5.44
N VAL A 231 -4.06 -25.71 4.46
CA VAL A 231 -3.54 -25.24 3.17
C VAL A 231 -2.48 -24.17 3.38
N GLU A 232 -2.70 -23.22 4.30
CA GLU A 232 -1.72 -22.18 4.60
C GLU A 232 -0.41 -22.76 5.17
N ILE A 233 -0.52 -23.67 6.15
CA ILE A 233 0.63 -24.31 6.79
C ILE A 233 1.46 -25.06 5.75
N VAL A 234 0.85 -25.97 4.99
CA VAL A 234 1.58 -26.79 4.02
C VAL A 234 2.10 -25.98 2.85
N SER A 235 1.40 -24.91 2.43
CA SER A 235 1.86 -24.03 1.35
C SER A 235 3.20 -23.36 1.68
N LYS A 236 3.49 -23.08 2.96
CA LYS A 236 4.80 -22.54 3.37
C LYS A 236 5.94 -23.51 3.08
N GLU A 237 5.68 -24.82 3.12
CA GLU A 237 6.66 -25.88 2.87
C GLU A 237 6.75 -26.28 1.39
N ILE A 238 5.61 -26.35 0.67
CA ILE A 238 5.59 -26.88 -0.70
C ILE A 238 5.77 -25.81 -1.78
N LEU A 239 5.44 -24.54 -1.54
CA LEU A 239 5.63 -23.47 -2.55
C LEU A 239 7.09 -23.30 -2.99
N PRO A 240 8.10 -23.36 -2.09
CA PRO A 240 9.51 -23.31 -2.50
C PRO A 240 9.93 -24.44 -3.45
N LEU A 241 9.19 -25.54 -3.51
CA LEU A 241 9.47 -26.67 -4.40
C LEU A 241 9.08 -26.39 -5.87
N LEU A 242 8.34 -25.31 -6.14
CA LEU A 242 7.92 -24.98 -7.51
C LEU A 242 9.13 -24.62 -8.38
N GLY A 243 9.38 -25.46 -9.39
CA GLY A 243 10.46 -25.29 -10.35
C GLY A 243 11.77 -25.99 -9.97
N GLU A 244 11.76 -26.75 -8.86
CA GLU A 244 12.85 -27.67 -8.49
C GLU A 244 12.74 -29.00 -9.26
N ASP A 245 13.81 -29.80 -9.22
CA ASP A 245 13.87 -31.12 -9.84
C ASP A 245 12.84 -32.11 -9.21
N GLU A 246 12.33 -33.06 -10.01
CA GLU A 246 11.27 -33.98 -9.57
C GLU A 246 11.60 -34.76 -8.29
N SER A 247 12.86 -35.15 -8.10
CA SER A 247 13.32 -35.83 -6.88
C SER A 247 13.19 -34.93 -5.64
N VAL A 248 13.64 -33.67 -5.76
CA VAL A 248 13.58 -32.66 -4.69
C VAL A 248 12.12 -32.35 -4.34
N VAL A 249 11.27 -32.20 -5.36
CA VAL A 249 9.83 -31.98 -5.16
C VAL A 249 9.20 -33.14 -4.40
N LYS A 250 9.48 -34.38 -4.80
CA LYS A 250 8.93 -35.58 -4.16
C LYS A 250 9.38 -35.70 -2.70
N GLU A 251 10.66 -35.53 -2.42
CA GLU A 251 11.21 -35.57 -1.06
C GLU A 251 10.63 -34.46 -0.17
N GLY A 252 10.53 -33.24 -0.70
CA GLY A 252 9.94 -32.10 0.00
C GLY A 252 8.47 -32.31 0.35
N ILE A 253 7.68 -32.88 -0.57
CA ILE A 253 6.27 -33.20 -0.32
C ILE A 253 6.13 -34.28 0.76
N VAL A 254 6.94 -35.34 0.71
CA VAL A 254 6.94 -36.40 1.74
C VAL A 254 7.21 -35.80 3.12
N LYS A 255 8.20 -34.91 3.22
CA LYS A 255 8.51 -34.21 4.46
C LYS A 255 7.35 -33.35 4.96
N ALA A 256 6.73 -32.56 4.08
CA ALA A 256 5.59 -31.71 4.44
C ALA A 256 4.36 -32.54 4.87
N ALA A 257 4.11 -33.68 4.22
CA ALA A 257 3.04 -34.60 4.57
C ALA A 257 3.26 -35.22 5.97
N ALA A 258 4.48 -35.66 6.29
CA ALA A 258 4.84 -36.17 7.61
C ALA A 258 4.68 -35.11 8.71
N ASN A 259 5.08 -33.86 8.44
CA ASN A 259 4.89 -32.73 9.36
C ASN A 259 3.40 -32.48 9.63
N LEU A 260 2.57 -32.46 8.58
CA LEU A 260 1.13 -32.29 8.71
C LEU A 260 0.49 -33.47 9.46
N ALA A 261 0.84 -34.72 9.14
CA ALA A 261 0.35 -35.93 9.80
C ALA A 261 0.58 -35.88 11.31
N LYS A 262 1.81 -35.50 11.70
CA LYS A 262 2.20 -35.31 13.10
C LYS A 262 1.36 -34.23 13.79
N SER A 263 1.10 -33.10 13.11
CA SER A 263 0.28 -32.02 13.67
C SER A 263 -1.20 -32.40 13.83
N LYS A 264 -1.73 -33.27 12.95
CA LYS A 264 -3.11 -33.78 12.98
C LYS A 264 -3.30 -34.96 13.93
N GLY A 265 -2.21 -35.62 14.37
CA GLY A 265 -2.30 -36.93 15.02
C GLY A 265 -2.83 -38.02 14.07
N SER A 266 -2.66 -37.86 12.76
CA SER A 266 -3.08 -38.81 11.73
C SER A 266 -1.94 -39.77 11.40
N SER A 267 -2.26 -41.04 11.10
CA SER A 267 -1.32 -42.05 10.62
C SER A 267 -1.30 -42.21 9.10
N ASP A 268 -2.12 -41.45 8.36
CA ASP A 268 -2.27 -41.61 6.91
C ASP A 268 -1.38 -40.66 6.10
N GLU A 269 -0.06 -40.86 6.21
CA GLU A 269 0.93 -40.06 5.47
C GLU A 269 0.83 -40.26 3.96
N LYS A 270 0.42 -41.44 3.50
CA LYS A 270 0.37 -41.76 2.07
C LYS A 270 -0.68 -40.90 1.36
N THR A 271 -1.90 -40.83 1.91
CA THR A 271 -2.96 -39.98 1.36
C THR A 271 -2.56 -38.50 1.38
N LEU A 272 -1.90 -38.04 2.44
CA LEU A 272 -1.40 -36.66 2.52
C LEU A 272 -0.35 -36.35 1.45
N VAL A 273 0.54 -37.29 1.12
CA VAL A 273 1.50 -37.12 0.01
C VAL A 273 0.75 -36.94 -1.32
N GLU A 274 -0.28 -37.74 -1.58
CA GLU A 274 -1.10 -37.63 -2.79
C GLU A 274 -1.83 -36.27 -2.85
N THR A 275 -2.50 -35.86 -1.77
CA THR A 275 -3.18 -34.56 -1.65
C THR A 275 -2.23 -33.37 -1.79
N LEU A 276 -1.04 -33.40 -1.16
CA LEU A 276 -0.08 -32.31 -1.28
C LEU A 276 0.55 -32.22 -2.67
N THR A 277 0.70 -33.36 -3.36
CA THR A 277 1.11 -33.41 -4.77
C THR A 277 0.03 -32.76 -5.66
N ALA A 278 -1.24 -33.12 -5.47
CA ALA A 278 -2.36 -32.54 -6.18
C ALA A 278 -2.51 -31.03 -5.91
N LEU A 279 -2.30 -30.60 -4.65
CA LEU A 279 -2.31 -29.20 -4.24
C LEU A 279 -1.23 -28.39 -4.95
N LEU A 280 0.02 -28.86 -4.95
CA LEU A 280 1.13 -28.17 -5.63
C LEU A 280 0.85 -28.03 -7.13
N SER A 281 0.34 -29.08 -7.77
CA SER A 281 -0.08 -29.07 -9.18
C SER A 281 -1.21 -28.07 -9.43
N LYS A 282 -2.22 -28.02 -8.55
CA LYS A 282 -3.32 -27.05 -8.64
C LYS A 282 -2.83 -25.61 -8.53
N ILE A 283 -1.93 -25.33 -7.58
CA ILE A 283 -1.31 -24.02 -7.39
C ILE A 283 -0.55 -23.62 -8.65
N LYS A 284 0.29 -24.51 -9.20
CA LYS A 284 1.04 -24.26 -10.45
C LYS A 284 0.10 -23.89 -11.58
N HIS A 285 -0.96 -24.67 -11.80
CA HIS A 285 -1.93 -24.42 -12.86
C HIS A 285 -2.65 -23.07 -12.71
N ILE A 286 -3.05 -22.68 -11.49
CA ILE A 286 -3.66 -21.38 -11.23
C ILE A 286 -2.65 -20.25 -11.49
N ALA A 287 -1.39 -20.40 -11.07
CA ALA A 287 -0.33 -19.41 -11.29
C ALA A 287 -0.07 -19.17 -12.78
N GLU A 288 0.01 -20.25 -13.58
CA GLU A 288 0.13 -20.18 -15.04
C GLU A 288 -1.06 -19.45 -15.67
N ARG A 289 -2.28 -19.73 -15.19
CA ARG A 289 -3.49 -19.05 -15.68
C ARG A 289 -3.51 -17.57 -15.31
N ILE A 290 -3.07 -17.20 -14.11
CA ILE A 290 -2.91 -15.79 -13.72
C ILE A 290 -1.92 -15.09 -14.66
N GLN A 291 -0.79 -15.72 -14.94
CA GLN A 291 0.22 -15.21 -15.86
C GLN A 291 -0.35 -15.01 -17.28
N GLN A 292 -1.00 -16.03 -17.85
CA GLN A 292 -1.59 -15.99 -19.20
C GLN A 292 -2.71 -14.94 -19.29
N ASN A 293 -3.55 -14.82 -18.26
CA ASN A 293 -4.58 -13.79 -18.23
C ASN A 293 -3.95 -12.40 -18.18
N THR A 294 -2.91 -12.22 -17.37
CA THR A 294 -2.19 -10.95 -17.27
C THR A 294 -1.53 -10.57 -18.60
N SER A 295 -0.95 -11.52 -19.33
CA SER A 295 -0.34 -11.25 -20.65
C SER A 295 -1.39 -10.79 -21.66
N LYS A 296 -2.56 -11.43 -21.70
CA LYS A 296 -3.68 -11.03 -22.58
C LYS A 296 -4.24 -9.63 -22.33
N MET A 297 -3.87 -9.00 -21.21
CA MET A 297 -4.22 -7.59 -20.93
C MET A 297 -3.23 -6.60 -21.52
N ILE A 298 -2.12 -7.07 -22.10
CA ILE A 298 -1.07 -6.24 -22.66
C ILE A 298 -1.23 -6.20 -24.17
N ALA A 299 -1.12 -5.02 -24.78
CA ALA A 299 -1.37 -4.82 -26.21
C ALA A 299 -0.56 -5.76 -27.13
N ASP A 300 0.66 -6.14 -26.73
CA ASP A 300 1.55 -7.06 -27.45
C ASP A 300 1.71 -8.42 -26.74
N GLU A 301 0.90 -8.71 -25.73
CA GLU A 301 0.94 -9.91 -24.88
C GLU A 301 2.29 -10.20 -24.21
N GLN A 302 3.17 -9.21 -24.12
CA GLN A 302 4.51 -9.36 -23.57
C GLN A 302 4.72 -8.53 -22.32
N PHE A 303 5.21 -9.16 -21.25
CA PHE A 303 5.61 -8.41 -20.07
C PHE A 303 6.82 -7.54 -20.40
N LEU A 304 7.01 -6.48 -19.63
CA LEU A 304 8.21 -5.66 -19.77
C LEU A 304 9.44 -6.46 -19.36
N SER A 305 10.53 -6.28 -20.09
CA SER A 305 11.86 -6.64 -19.60
C SER A 305 12.37 -5.59 -18.61
N GLN A 306 13.26 -6.00 -17.71
CA GLN A 306 13.94 -5.09 -16.78
C GLN A 306 14.73 -4.01 -17.55
N THR A 307 15.31 -4.36 -18.71
CA THR A 307 16.00 -3.43 -19.60
C THR A 307 15.08 -2.37 -20.19
N GLN A 308 13.82 -2.70 -20.53
CA GLN A 308 12.85 -1.70 -20.99
C GLN A 308 12.51 -0.70 -19.89
N VAL A 309 12.29 -1.18 -18.65
CA VAL A 309 12.08 -0.28 -17.50
C VAL A 309 13.30 0.61 -17.28
N ALA A 310 14.51 0.05 -17.37
CA ALA A 310 15.76 0.82 -17.25
C ALA A 310 15.91 1.89 -18.34
N LYS A 311 15.52 1.59 -19.58
CA LYS A 311 15.50 2.58 -20.67
C LYS A 311 14.51 3.72 -20.38
N THR A 312 13.32 3.42 -19.86
CA THR A 312 12.35 4.46 -19.46
C THR A 312 12.95 5.37 -18.39
N VAL A 313 13.53 4.80 -17.33
CA VAL A 313 14.17 5.58 -16.25
C VAL A 313 15.29 6.48 -16.78
N LEU A 314 16.15 5.93 -17.65
CA LEU A 314 17.21 6.69 -18.30
C LEU A 314 16.66 7.88 -19.10
N SER A 315 15.59 7.66 -19.87
CA SER A 315 14.92 8.73 -20.64
C SER A 315 14.32 9.80 -19.73
N LEU A 316 13.68 9.41 -18.62
CA LEU A 316 13.11 10.36 -17.65
C LEU A 316 14.17 11.20 -16.93
N CYS A 317 15.43 10.78 -16.94
CA CYS A 317 16.55 11.54 -16.37
C CYS A 317 17.19 12.52 -17.38
N ASP A 318 16.74 12.55 -18.63
CA ASP A 318 17.19 13.51 -19.63
C ASP A 318 16.94 14.96 -19.20
N ASP A 319 17.90 15.87 -19.44
CA ASP A 319 17.85 17.24 -18.94
C ASP A 319 16.72 18.09 -19.53
N GLU A 320 16.29 17.81 -20.77
CA GLU A 320 15.20 18.53 -21.41
C GLU A 320 13.86 17.89 -21.05
N LEU A 321 13.76 16.57 -21.21
CA LEU A 321 12.52 15.84 -20.95
C LEU A 321 12.09 15.94 -19.48
N SER A 322 13.03 15.81 -18.55
CA SER A 322 12.73 15.84 -17.12
C SER A 322 12.11 17.18 -16.67
N LYS A 323 12.50 18.29 -17.29
CA LYS A 323 11.91 19.62 -17.00
C LYS A 323 10.45 19.70 -17.40
N ILE A 324 10.10 19.11 -18.54
CA ILE A 324 8.72 19.08 -19.06
C ILE A 324 7.85 18.15 -18.21
N LEU A 325 8.43 17.04 -17.74
CA LEU A 325 7.72 16.00 -17.01
C LEU A 325 7.78 16.14 -15.47
N ASN A 326 8.37 17.22 -14.94
CA ASN A 326 8.49 17.42 -13.50
C ASN A 326 7.10 17.34 -12.80
N GLY A 327 7.01 16.54 -11.74
CA GLY A 327 5.77 16.32 -11.00
C GLY A 327 4.75 15.45 -11.71
N LYS A 328 5.16 14.63 -12.69
CA LYS A 328 4.28 13.67 -13.36
C LYS A 328 4.52 12.25 -12.88
N VAL A 329 3.43 11.48 -12.90
CA VAL A 329 3.43 10.02 -12.80
C VAL A 329 3.32 9.48 -14.21
N ILE A 330 4.42 8.93 -14.72
CA ILE A 330 4.52 8.49 -16.12
C ILE A 330 4.09 7.03 -16.23
N PRO A 331 3.05 6.71 -17.02
CA PRO A 331 2.67 5.33 -17.27
C PRO A 331 3.85 4.61 -17.93
N GLY A 332 4.20 3.46 -17.39
CA GLY A 332 5.38 2.69 -17.77
C GLY A 332 5.02 1.35 -18.40
N ASP A 333 3.84 1.25 -19.04
CA ASP A 333 3.25 -0.02 -19.45
C ASP A 333 2.37 0.09 -20.71
N ARG A 334 1.85 -1.06 -21.14
CA ARG A 334 0.95 -1.23 -22.30
C ARG A 334 -0.29 -2.04 -21.91
N VAL A 335 -0.71 -1.94 -20.64
CA VAL A 335 -1.77 -2.77 -20.06
C VAL A 335 -3.11 -2.07 -20.24
N PHE A 336 -4.03 -2.75 -20.91
CA PHE A 336 -5.44 -2.37 -20.92
C PHE A 336 -6.16 -3.12 -19.78
N TYR A 337 -6.48 -2.40 -18.70
CA TYR A 337 -7.12 -2.97 -17.51
C TYR A 337 -8.51 -2.36 -17.29
N PRO A 338 -9.58 -2.97 -17.82
CA PRO A 338 -10.93 -2.45 -17.65
C PRO A 338 -11.36 -2.59 -16.20
N VAL A 339 -11.74 -1.48 -15.58
CA VAL A 339 -12.21 -1.40 -14.20
C VAL A 339 -13.56 -0.72 -14.14
N LYS A 340 -14.37 -1.13 -13.17
CA LYS A 340 -15.61 -0.42 -12.86
C LYS A 340 -15.27 0.94 -12.23
N PRO A 341 -16.14 1.95 -12.37
CA PRO A 341 -16.04 3.16 -11.56
C PRO A 341 -16.06 2.78 -10.07
N HIS A 342 -15.03 3.19 -9.35
CA HIS A 342 -14.89 2.93 -7.91
C HIS A 342 -15.07 4.18 -7.06
N ILE A 343 -15.11 5.35 -7.69
CA ILE A 343 -15.17 6.67 -7.05
C ILE A 343 -16.42 7.39 -7.54
N ALA A 344 -17.16 8.00 -6.62
CA ALA A 344 -18.32 8.84 -6.90
C ALA A 344 -18.19 10.20 -6.20
N ALA A 345 -18.84 11.23 -6.77
CA ALA A 345 -18.90 12.56 -6.17
C ALA A 345 -20.03 12.69 -5.13
N SER A 346 -21.01 11.79 -5.15
CA SER A 346 -22.13 11.80 -4.23
C SER A 346 -22.61 10.40 -3.90
N THR A 347 -23.38 10.28 -2.82
CA THR A 347 -24.08 9.05 -2.46
C THR A 347 -25.53 9.12 -2.92
N PRO A 348 -26.10 8.01 -3.42
CA PRO A 348 -27.53 7.94 -3.73
C PRO A 348 -28.39 8.37 -2.52
N LEU A 349 -29.42 9.16 -2.78
CA LEU A 349 -30.39 9.53 -1.76
C LEU A 349 -31.16 8.28 -1.30
N VAL A 350 -31.27 8.14 0.01
CA VAL A 350 -32.02 7.05 0.65
C VAL A 350 -33.07 7.63 1.58
N LYS A 351 -34.14 6.86 1.81
CA LYS A 351 -35.12 7.18 2.85
C LYS A 351 -34.41 7.24 4.21
N GLN A 352 -35.00 7.98 5.14
CA GLN A 352 -34.50 8.04 6.51
C GLN A 352 -34.30 6.61 7.05
N PRO A 353 -33.09 6.25 7.50
CA PRO A 353 -32.81 4.90 7.91
C PRO A 353 -33.35 4.63 9.32
N ASP A 354 -33.69 3.38 9.58
CA ASP A 354 -33.94 2.91 10.94
C ASP A 354 -32.67 2.23 11.48
N PHE A 355 -32.07 2.87 12.49
CA PHE A 355 -30.91 2.38 13.20
C PHE A 355 -31.26 1.73 14.54
N SER A 356 -32.55 1.57 14.86
CA SER A 356 -33.01 0.86 16.05
C SER A 356 -32.28 -0.47 16.22
N SER A 357 -31.82 -0.73 17.45
CA SER A 357 -31.06 -1.94 17.85
C SER A 357 -29.65 -2.11 17.24
N LYS A 358 -29.15 -1.15 16.46
CA LYS A 358 -27.80 -1.18 15.88
C LYS A 358 -26.81 -0.37 16.71
N VAL A 359 -25.60 -0.88 16.83
CA VAL A 359 -24.47 -0.16 17.43
C VAL A 359 -23.56 0.36 16.32
N PHE A 360 -23.12 1.60 16.45
CA PHE A 360 -22.15 2.27 15.60
C PHE A 360 -20.94 2.62 16.44
N VAL A 361 -19.77 2.14 16.03
CA VAL A 361 -18.51 2.44 16.72
C VAL A 361 -17.78 3.50 15.94
N PHE A 362 -17.48 4.62 16.58
CA PHE A 362 -16.66 5.69 16.04
C PHE A 362 -15.24 5.56 16.60
N THR A 363 -14.23 5.41 15.74
CA THR A 363 -12.82 5.54 16.14
C THR A 363 -12.30 6.90 15.68
N ILE A 364 -11.90 7.76 16.63
CA ILE A 364 -11.74 9.20 16.38
C ILE A 364 -10.30 9.61 16.65
N ASP A 365 -9.56 10.04 15.62
CA ASP A 365 -8.23 10.64 15.75
C ASP A 365 -8.26 12.13 15.37
N ALA A 366 -8.96 12.92 16.19
CA ALA A 366 -9.22 14.33 15.91
C ALA A 366 -7.94 15.16 16.01
N THR A 367 -7.69 15.98 14.98
CA THR A 367 -6.55 16.91 14.93
C THR A 367 -6.93 18.27 15.51
N ASP A 368 -8.14 18.75 15.20
CA ASP A 368 -8.66 20.03 15.66
C ASP A 368 -10.12 19.94 16.13
N LYS A 369 -10.68 21.08 16.56
CA LYS A 369 -12.05 21.17 17.06
C LYS A 369 -13.10 20.72 16.02
N THR A 370 -12.87 20.99 14.74
CA THR A 370 -13.85 20.66 13.70
C THR A 370 -13.97 19.16 13.48
N ASP A 371 -12.90 18.40 13.74
CA ASP A 371 -12.95 16.93 13.74
C ASP A 371 -13.79 16.40 14.91
N ALA A 372 -13.69 17.04 16.09
CA ALA A 372 -14.52 16.71 17.25
C ALA A 372 -15.99 17.06 17.04
N ASP A 373 -16.26 18.25 16.48
CA ASP A 373 -17.61 18.70 16.11
C ASP A 373 -18.24 17.75 15.06
N ARG A 374 -17.43 17.25 14.11
CA ARG A 374 -17.85 16.21 13.15
C ARG A 374 -18.20 14.91 13.84
N ALA A 375 -17.33 14.39 14.71
CA ALA A 375 -17.60 13.16 15.43
C ALA A 375 -18.91 13.26 16.24
N GLU A 376 -19.12 14.38 16.93
CA GLU A 376 -20.35 14.66 17.66
C GLU A 376 -21.57 14.72 16.75
N TYR A 377 -21.49 15.44 15.62
CA TYR A 377 -22.59 15.55 14.67
C TYR A 377 -23.00 14.17 14.14
N LEU A 378 -22.04 13.35 13.72
CA LEU A 378 -22.32 12.03 13.14
C LEU A 378 -22.83 11.04 14.19
N ALA A 379 -22.31 11.09 15.42
CA ALA A 379 -22.82 10.27 16.52
C ALA A 379 -24.26 10.65 16.90
N LYS A 380 -24.57 11.96 17.01
CA LYS A 380 -25.96 12.44 17.19
C LYS A 380 -26.87 12.04 16.04
N HIS A 381 -26.39 12.11 14.81
CA HIS A 381 -27.15 11.67 13.63
C HIS A 381 -27.54 10.21 13.76
N VAL A 382 -26.63 9.33 14.21
CA VAL A 382 -26.94 7.92 14.48
C VAL A 382 -28.00 7.77 15.58
N GLU A 383 -27.83 8.44 16.73
CA GLU A 383 -28.76 8.34 17.87
C GLU A 383 -30.15 8.87 17.53
N SER A 384 -30.23 9.96 16.75
CA SER A 384 -31.50 10.53 16.30
C SER A 384 -32.30 9.61 15.36
N ASN A 385 -31.62 8.64 14.72
CA ASN A 385 -32.24 7.60 13.90
C ASN A 385 -32.41 6.26 14.67
N GLY A 386 -32.27 6.27 16.00
CA GLY A 386 -32.53 5.12 16.88
C GLY A 386 -31.33 4.21 17.16
N GLY A 387 -30.14 4.52 16.63
CA GLY A 387 -28.92 3.75 16.87
C GLY A 387 -28.25 4.09 18.19
N LYS A 388 -27.24 3.29 18.58
CA LYS A 388 -26.34 3.61 19.70
C LYS A 388 -24.96 3.98 19.16
N ALA A 389 -24.41 5.10 19.61
CA ALA A 389 -23.05 5.52 19.28
C ALA A 389 -22.07 5.16 20.42
N VAL A 390 -20.94 4.54 20.06
CA VAL A 390 -19.80 4.27 20.96
C VAL A 390 -18.56 4.96 20.39
N CYS A 391 -17.91 5.83 21.15
CA CYS A 391 -16.79 6.64 20.69
C CYS A 391 -15.46 6.18 21.31
N LEU A 392 -14.60 5.55 20.51
CA LEU A 392 -13.22 5.22 20.88
C LEU A 392 -12.29 6.34 20.38
N ILE A 393 -11.79 7.14 21.32
CA ILE A 393 -11.05 8.37 21.01
C ILE A 393 -9.55 8.05 21.09
N SER A 394 -8.81 8.35 20.04
CA SER A 394 -7.36 8.20 19.99
C SER A 394 -6.72 8.95 21.16
N GLN A 395 -5.81 8.32 21.88
CA GLN A 395 -5.02 8.98 22.93
C GLN A 395 -4.21 10.18 22.42
N ASN A 396 -3.96 10.24 21.11
CA ASN A 396 -3.28 11.37 20.45
C ASN A 396 -4.21 12.57 20.19
N THR A 397 -5.52 12.40 20.35
CA THR A 397 -6.48 13.51 20.26
C THR A 397 -6.22 14.50 21.40
N PRO A 398 -6.16 15.83 21.15
CA PRO A 398 -6.01 16.82 22.22
C PRO A 398 -7.07 16.66 23.33
N LYS A 399 -6.65 16.84 24.59
CA LYS A 399 -7.46 16.53 25.78
C LYS A 399 -8.81 17.25 25.81
N GLU A 400 -8.85 18.52 25.39
CA GLU A 400 -10.07 19.32 25.26
C GLU A 400 -11.13 18.64 24.37
N PHE A 401 -10.69 18.04 23.26
CA PHE A 401 -11.57 17.37 22.31
C PHE A 401 -12.00 15.98 22.81
N GLN A 402 -11.12 15.28 23.52
CA GLN A 402 -11.48 14.05 24.23
C GLN A 402 -12.63 14.33 25.21
N ASP A 403 -12.47 15.34 26.07
CA ASP A 403 -13.44 15.67 27.12
C ASP A 403 -14.79 16.14 26.51
N THR A 404 -14.74 16.87 25.39
CA THR A 404 -15.93 17.31 24.65
C THR A 404 -16.78 16.12 24.17
N ILE A 405 -16.15 15.10 23.60
CA ILE A 405 -16.83 13.91 23.08
C ILE A 405 -17.29 13.03 24.26
N SER A 406 -16.42 12.84 25.26
CA SER A 406 -16.70 11.99 26.40
C SER A 406 -17.82 12.48 27.31
N GLY A 407 -18.07 13.80 27.36
CA GLY A 407 -19.21 14.35 28.08
C GLY A 407 -20.57 14.06 27.45
N LYS A 408 -20.62 13.56 26.21
CA LYS A 408 -21.86 13.43 25.42
C LYS A 408 -22.21 12.00 25.04
N PHE A 409 -21.22 11.12 24.88
CA PHE A 409 -21.42 9.76 24.40
C PHE A 409 -20.70 8.73 25.26
N HIS A 410 -21.14 7.47 25.16
CA HIS A 410 -20.38 6.36 25.72
C HIS A 410 -19.02 6.28 25.01
N SER A 411 -17.93 6.49 25.75
CA SER A 411 -16.62 6.69 25.13
C SER A 411 -15.47 6.20 25.99
N HIS A 412 -14.36 5.90 25.31
CA HIS A 412 -13.10 5.50 25.92
C HIS A 412 -11.93 6.10 25.16
N VAL A 413 -10.88 6.50 25.87
CA VAL A 413 -9.60 6.87 25.27
C VAL A 413 -8.80 5.60 25.02
N VAL A 414 -8.28 5.43 23.80
CA VAL A 414 -7.70 4.17 23.29
C VAL A 414 -6.43 4.46 22.50
N ASP A 415 -5.41 3.60 22.62
CA ASP A 415 -4.33 3.56 21.64
C ASP A 415 -4.79 2.85 20.36
N LEU A 416 -5.24 3.63 19.36
CA LEU A 416 -5.71 3.09 18.08
C LEU A 416 -4.59 2.42 17.26
N LYS A 417 -3.31 2.62 17.60
CA LYS A 417 -2.19 1.92 16.96
C LYS A 417 -2.04 0.48 17.47
N ASN A 418 -2.60 0.18 18.63
CA ASN A 418 -2.51 -1.11 19.30
C ASN A 418 -3.72 -2.00 18.94
N SER A 419 -3.51 -2.98 18.07
CA SER A 419 -4.57 -3.89 17.62
C SER A 419 -5.25 -4.64 18.77
N SER A 420 -4.52 -5.03 19.81
CA SER A 420 -5.10 -5.77 20.94
C SER A 420 -6.05 -4.89 21.75
N GLU A 421 -5.71 -3.62 21.89
CA GLU A 421 -6.54 -2.65 22.60
C GLU A 421 -7.80 -2.29 21.80
N VAL A 422 -7.66 -2.05 20.49
CA VAL A 422 -8.80 -1.83 19.58
C VAL A 422 -9.75 -3.03 19.62
N LYS A 423 -9.22 -4.26 19.53
CA LYS A 423 -10.03 -5.48 19.62
C LYS A 423 -10.82 -5.56 20.92
N ARG A 424 -10.17 -5.32 22.06
CA ARG A 424 -10.81 -5.34 23.39
C ARG A 424 -12.01 -4.40 23.45
N TRP A 425 -11.85 -3.17 22.98
CA TRP A 425 -12.91 -2.17 23.03
C TRP A 425 -14.01 -2.43 22.01
N PHE A 426 -13.70 -3.01 20.85
CA PHE A 426 -14.74 -3.46 19.92
C PHE A 426 -15.57 -4.61 20.49
N GLU A 427 -14.96 -5.59 21.16
CA GLU A 427 -15.71 -6.66 21.84
C GLU A 427 -16.57 -6.09 22.99
N SER A 428 -16.06 -5.10 23.72
CA SER A 428 -16.86 -4.41 24.76
C SER A 428 -18.07 -3.69 24.16
N ALA A 429 -17.89 -3.00 23.03
CA ALA A 429 -18.99 -2.33 22.32
C ALA A 429 -20.05 -3.32 21.79
N LYS A 430 -19.66 -4.55 21.47
CA LYS A 430 -20.56 -5.62 21.02
C LYS A 430 -21.52 -6.09 22.12
N GLU A 431 -21.16 -5.93 23.39
CA GLU A 431 -22.07 -6.20 24.52
C GLU A 431 -23.28 -5.26 24.53
N MET A 432 -23.17 -4.09 23.89
CA MET A 432 -24.27 -3.12 23.78
C MET A 432 -25.27 -3.43 22.66
N GLY A 433 -24.94 -4.38 21.78
CA GLY A 433 -25.76 -4.81 20.64
C GLY A 433 -24.92 -5.15 19.41
N LYS A 434 -25.60 -5.51 18.31
CA LYS A 434 -24.94 -5.85 17.04
C LYS A 434 -24.29 -4.60 16.45
N ILE A 435 -22.95 -4.61 16.34
CA ILE A 435 -22.21 -3.58 15.62
C ILE A 435 -22.54 -3.67 14.13
N SER A 436 -23.20 -2.64 13.62
CA SER A 436 -23.58 -2.56 12.20
C SER A 436 -22.52 -1.83 11.39
N GLN A 437 -21.91 -0.79 11.96
CA GLN A 437 -20.88 0.00 11.29
C GLN A 437 -19.75 0.39 12.24
N VAL A 438 -18.54 0.47 11.69
CA VAL A 438 -17.37 1.10 12.31
C VAL A 438 -16.96 2.31 11.47
N ILE A 439 -16.92 3.49 12.06
CA ILE A 439 -16.58 4.75 11.39
C ILE A 439 -15.27 5.28 11.97
N HIS A 440 -14.22 5.28 11.16
CA HIS A 440 -12.93 5.85 11.50
C HIS A 440 -12.80 7.28 10.98
N ILE A 441 -12.70 8.25 11.88
CA ILE A 441 -12.43 9.65 11.56
C ILE A 441 -10.93 9.86 11.72
N THR A 442 -10.23 10.05 10.60
CA THR A 442 -8.76 10.18 10.59
C THR A 442 -8.27 11.56 11.02
N GLY A 443 -9.16 12.56 10.99
CA GLY A 443 -8.82 13.96 11.22
C GLY A 443 -8.04 14.57 10.05
N LYS A 444 -7.38 15.71 10.32
CA LYS A 444 -6.65 16.46 9.30
C LYS A 444 -5.15 16.22 9.34
N VAL A 445 -4.51 16.30 8.17
CA VAL A 445 -3.05 16.47 8.10
C VAL A 445 -2.73 17.81 8.78
N PRO A 446 -1.88 17.82 9.83
CA PRO A 446 -1.56 19.06 10.52
C PRO A 446 -0.89 20.06 9.57
N PRO A 447 -0.92 21.37 9.88
CA PRO A 447 -0.24 22.38 9.06
C PRO A 447 1.25 22.07 8.93
N ILE A 448 1.68 21.64 7.75
CA ILE A 448 3.08 21.31 7.43
C ILE A 448 3.58 22.29 6.37
N SER A 449 4.74 22.89 6.62
CA SER A 449 5.37 23.83 5.70
C SER A 449 5.88 23.15 4.43
N ASN A 450 6.61 22.03 4.56
CA ASN A 450 7.07 21.15 3.49
C ASN A 450 7.23 19.73 4.02
N ILE A 451 6.76 18.73 3.29
CA ILE A 451 6.95 17.31 3.64
C ILE A 451 8.43 16.95 3.64
N THR A 452 9.21 17.55 2.74
CA THR A 452 10.65 17.35 2.61
C THR A 452 11.48 17.94 3.76
N ALA A 453 10.86 18.72 4.65
CA ALA A 453 11.49 19.30 5.83
C ALA A 453 11.14 18.55 7.14
N LEU A 454 10.28 17.54 7.07
CA LEU A 454 9.90 16.76 8.25
C LEU A 454 11.08 15.93 8.76
N SER A 455 11.20 15.84 10.08
CA SER A 455 11.99 14.80 10.72
C SER A 455 11.39 13.43 10.43
N ARG A 456 12.19 12.37 10.62
CA ARG A 456 11.71 11.00 10.45
C ARG A 456 10.55 10.67 11.38
N ALA A 457 10.61 11.12 12.63
CA ALA A 457 9.56 10.89 13.62
C ALA A 457 8.22 11.57 13.24
N GLU A 458 8.26 12.79 12.72
CA GLU A 458 7.06 13.48 12.23
C GLU A 458 6.45 12.75 11.03
N TRP A 459 7.29 12.29 10.09
CA TRP A 459 6.84 11.48 8.96
C TRP A 459 6.19 10.16 9.39
N ASP A 460 6.85 9.41 10.28
CA ASP A 460 6.35 8.13 10.77
C ASP A 460 5.02 8.31 11.52
N ASN A 461 4.84 9.40 12.25
CA ASN A 461 3.56 9.75 12.88
C ASN A 461 2.43 9.99 11.86
N LEU A 462 2.72 10.63 10.73
CA LEU A 462 1.72 10.83 9.66
C LEU A 462 1.37 9.50 8.96
N VAL A 463 2.38 8.68 8.66
CA VAL A 463 2.17 7.34 8.08
C VAL A 463 1.34 6.46 9.02
N ASP A 464 1.64 6.50 10.32
CA ASP A 464 0.85 5.79 11.31
C ASP A 464 -0.59 6.28 11.36
N LYS A 465 -0.80 7.60 11.43
CA LYS A 465 -2.13 8.20 11.55
C LYS A 465 -3.01 7.92 10.34
N PHE A 466 -2.48 8.04 9.13
CA PHE A 466 -3.29 8.02 7.91
C PHE A 466 -3.22 6.71 7.10
N ILE A 467 -2.34 5.77 7.47
CA ILE A 467 -2.21 4.49 6.75
C ILE A 467 -2.29 3.30 7.71
N ASN A 468 -1.39 3.23 8.71
CA ASN A 468 -1.31 2.04 9.57
C ASN A 468 -2.49 1.94 10.56
N THR A 469 -2.95 3.06 11.10
CA THR A 469 -4.09 3.12 12.04
C THR A 469 -5.41 2.77 11.33
N PRO A 470 -5.74 3.35 10.16
CA PRO A 470 -6.90 2.92 9.38
C PRO A 470 -6.87 1.42 9.07
N ALA A 471 -5.72 0.87 8.65
CA ALA A 471 -5.57 -0.55 8.41
C ALA A 471 -5.85 -1.39 9.68
N THR A 472 -5.29 -0.98 10.82
CA THR A 472 -5.52 -1.63 12.11
C THR A 472 -7.00 -1.63 12.47
N VAL A 473 -7.67 -0.47 12.38
CA VAL A 473 -9.10 -0.34 12.67
C VAL A 473 -9.95 -1.21 11.75
N ILE A 474 -9.71 -1.17 10.43
CA ILE A 474 -10.48 -1.93 9.44
C ILE A 474 -10.32 -3.43 9.66
N GLN A 475 -9.10 -3.92 9.89
CA GLN A 475 -8.88 -5.35 10.11
C GLN A 475 -9.54 -5.83 11.40
N ASN A 476 -9.49 -5.06 12.48
CA ASN A 476 -10.19 -5.39 13.72
C ASN A 476 -11.72 -5.35 13.54
N ALA A 477 -12.25 -4.44 12.73
CA ALA A 477 -13.66 -4.41 12.39
C ALA A 477 -14.07 -5.67 11.62
N PHE A 478 -13.24 -6.15 10.68
CA PHE A 478 -13.49 -7.42 9.98
C PHE A 478 -13.51 -8.62 10.93
N GLU A 479 -12.59 -8.69 11.89
CA GLU A 479 -12.59 -9.72 12.92
C GLU A 479 -13.85 -9.69 13.80
N ILE A 480 -14.43 -8.51 14.03
CA ILE A 480 -15.69 -8.39 14.80
C ILE A 480 -16.90 -8.82 13.97
N PHE A 481 -16.94 -8.45 12.69
CA PHE A 481 -18.02 -8.85 11.79
C PHE A 481 -17.94 -10.34 11.44
N VAL A 482 -16.73 -10.88 11.33
CA VAL A 482 -16.45 -12.26 10.94
C VAL A 482 -15.38 -12.85 11.87
N PRO A 483 -15.73 -13.22 13.12
CA PRO A 483 -14.77 -13.77 14.07
C PRO A 483 -14.04 -14.99 13.54
N GLY A 484 -12.71 -14.95 13.50
CA GLY A 484 -11.87 -16.02 12.96
C GLY A 484 -11.81 -16.06 11.43
N GLY A 485 -12.44 -15.12 10.72
CA GLY A 485 -12.51 -15.08 9.26
C GLY A 485 -11.15 -14.95 8.58
N GLY A 486 -10.15 -14.35 9.24
CA GLY A 486 -8.77 -14.35 8.71
C GLY A 486 -8.23 -15.78 8.54
N LYS A 487 -8.46 -16.63 9.56
CA LYS A 487 -8.04 -18.03 9.59
C LYS A 487 -8.90 -18.92 8.69
N ASP A 488 -10.22 -18.74 8.73
CA ASP A 488 -11.16 -19.46 7.84
C ASP A 488 -11.94 -18.46 6.96
N PRO A 489 -11.45 -18.19 5.74
CA PRO A 489 -12.05 -17.23 4.82
C PRO A 489 -13.49 -17.55 4.42
N ARG A 490 -13.91 -18.82 4.55
CA ARG A 490 -15.27 -19.26 4.18
C ARG A 490 -16.34 -18.61 5.07
N LEU A 491 -15.95 -18.19 6.28
CA LEU A 491 -16.84 -17.49 7.23
C LEU A 491 -17.30 -16.12 6.71
N PHE A 492 -16.59 -15.51 5.76
CA PHE A 492 -16.99 -14.21 5.20
C PHE A 492 -18.23 -14.28 4.31
N LYS A 493 -18.55 -15.46 3.78
CA LYS A 493 -19.60 -15.64 2.76
C LYS A 493 -20.94 -15.11 3.28
N ASP A 494 -21.53 -14.20 2.52
CA ASP A 494 -22.84 -13.58 2.80
C ASP A 494 -22.96 -12.80 4.13
N VAL A 495 -21.87 -12.63 4.88
CA VAL A 495 -21.87 -11.85 6.13
C VAL A 495 -21.91 -10.35 5.82
N ASN A 496 -22.66 -9.59 6.63
CA ASN A 496 -22.84 -8.15 6.49
C ASN A 496 -21.99 -7.39 7.53
N GLY A 497 -21.47 -6.25 7.12
CA GLY A 497 -20.73 -5.34 7.99
C GLY A 497 -20.24 -4.14 7.18
N THR A 498 -20.02 -3.02 7.83
CA THR A 498 -19.58 -1.81 7.13
C THR A 498 -18.49 -1.13 7.92
N VAL A 499 -17.37 -0.86 7.27
CA VAL A 499 -16.34 0.04 7.80
C VAL A 499 -16.31 1.27 6.93
N ILE A 500 -16.20 2.45 7.53
CA ILE A 500 -16.08 3.72 6.83
C ILE A 500 -14.83 4.43 7.33
N THR A 501 -13.93 4.81 6.44
CA THR A 501 -12.85 5.74 6.75
C THR A 501 -13.25 7.13 6.25
N VAL A 502 -13.23 8.13 7.12
CA VAL A 502 -13.54 9.52 6.80
C VAL A 502 -12.26 10.35 6.92
N GLY A 503 -11.78 10.86 5.79
CA GLY A 503 -10.59 11.71 5.72
C GLY A 503 -9.37 11.04 5.06
N PRO A 504 -8.20 11.71 5.11
CA PRO A 504 -8.02 13.06 5.66
C PRO A 504 -8.73 14.12 4.83
N ASP A 505 -9.15 15.22 5.45
CA ASP A 505 -9.83 16.32 4.79
C ASP A 505 -8.93 17.07 3.80
N LEU A 506 -9.53 17.63 2.76
CA LEU A 506 -8.85 18.67 1.98
C LEU A 506 -8.67 19.93 2.82
N PRO A 507 -7.65 20.74 2.48
CA PRO A 507 -7.44 22.03 3.12
C PRO A 507 -8.61 22.97 2.81
N VAL A 508 -8.88 23.91 3.72
CA VAL A 508 -9.99 24.87 3.62
C VAL A 508 -9.46 26.29 3.59
N GLY A 509 -10.02 27.12 2.71
CA GLY A 509 -9.66 28.53 2.58
C GLY A 509 -9.73 29.05 1.15
N LYS A 510 -9.73 30.39 1.03
CA LYS A 510 -9.89 31.09 -0.27
C LYS A 510 -8.68 30.97 -1.20
N LYS A 511 -7.49 30.68 -0.67
CA LYS A 511 -6.21 30.70 -1.40
C LYS A 511 -5.32 29.54 -0.97
N ILE A 512 -5.76 28.34 -1.31
CA ILE A 512 -4.97 27.15 -1.02
C ILE A 512 -4.01 26.88 -2.18
N SER A 513 -2.74 26.60 -1.87
CA SER A 513 -1.73 26.27 -2.88
C SER A 513 -1.88 24.85 -3.42
N GLY A 514 -1.26 24.56 -4.58
CA GLY A 514 -1.16 23.20 -5.09
C GLY A 514 -0.34 22.28 -4.16
N ALA A 515 0.75 22.82 -3.59
CA ALA A 515 1.62 22.08 -2.68
C ALA A 515 0.88 21.62 -1.40
N GLU A 516 0.04 22.47 -0.83
CA GLU A 516 -0.75 22.14 0.36
C GLU A 516 -1.74 20.99 0.09
N ARG A 517 -2.42 21.01 -1.07
CA ARG A 517 -3.28 19.88 -1.49
C ARG A 517 -2.47 18.60 -1.70
N LEU A 518 -1.31 18.70 -2.33
CA LEU A 518 -0.47 17.52 -2.63
C LEU A 518 0.04 16.81 -1.38
N ARG A 519 0.31 17.53 -0.30
CA ARG A 519 0.68 16.92 1.00
C ARG A 519 -0.41 16.01 1.53
N ILE A 520 -1.67 16.42 1.40
CA ILE A 520 -2.83 15.63 1.81
C ILE A 520 -3.07 14.48 0.84
N GLU A 521 -2.88 14.73 -0.45
CA GLU A 521 -3.02 13.70 -1.49
C GLU A 521 -2.03 12.54 -1.33
N VAL A 522 -0.86 12.73 -0.70
CA VAL A 522 0.04 11.62 -0.32
C VAL A 522 -0.71 10.52 0.44
N PHE A 523 -1.53 10.92 1.41
CA PHE A 523 -2.26 9.99 2.27
C PHE A 523 -3.57 9.53 1.64
N ARG A 524 -4.30 10.41 0.96
CA ARG A 524 -5.50 10.00 0.20
C ARG A 524 -5.16 9.01 -0.91
N GLY A 525 -4.03 9.19 -1.57
CA GLY A 525 -3.51 8.28 -2.57
C GLY A 525 -3.06 6.93 -2.01
N ALA A 526 -2.83 6.83 -0.70
CA ALA A 526 -2.68 5.53 -0.04
C ALA A 526 -4.04 4.83 0.13
N LEU A 527 -5.04 5.57 0.60
CA LEU A 527 -6.33 5.02 0.98
C LEU A 527 -7.21 4.60 -0.20
N ARG A 528 -7.14 5.29 -1.34
CA ARG A 528 -7.94 4.94 -2.53
C ARG A 528 -7.64 3.55 -3.10
N PRO A 529 -6.40 3.22 -3.52
CA PRO A 529 -6.08 1.90 -4.07
C PRO A 529 -6.16 0.80 -3.00
N PHE A 530 -5.92 1.14 -1.73
CA PHE A 530 -6.16 0.23 -0.61
C PHE A 530 -7.64 -0.17 -0.50
N THR A 531 -8.54 0.81 -0.45
CA THR A 531 -9.99 0.59 -0.30
C THR A 531 -10.55 -0.22 -1.45
N THR A 532 -10.17 0.10 -2.69
CA THR A 532 -10.63 -0.66 -3.87
C THR A 532 -10.11 -2.09 -3.88
N THR A 533 -8.84 -2.31 -3.52
CA THR A 533 -8.25 -3.65 -3.42
C THR A 533 -8.95 -4.50 -2.36
N VAL A 534 -9.15 -3.95 -1.16
CA VAL A 534 -9.84 -4.64 -0.06
C VAL A 534 -11.27 -5.00 -0.44
N ASN A 535 -12.02 -4.10 -1.09
CA ASN A 535 -13.39 -4.44 -1.51
C ASN A 535 -13.44 -5.50 -2.59
N GLN A 536 -12.50 -5.51 -3.54
CA GLN A 536 -12.45 -6.57 -4.55
C GLN A 536 -12.14 -7.94 -3.92
N GLU A 537 -11.31 -7.98 -2.87
CA GLU A 537 -11.10 -9.19 -2.08
C GLU A 537 -12.40 -9.63 -1.39
N LEU A 538 -13.08 -8.71 -0.70
CA LEU A 538 -14.35 -8.99 0.00
C LEU A 538 -15.44 -9.50 -0.96
N SER A 539 -15.68 -8.81 -2.07
CA SER A 539 -16.78 -9.14 -3.00
C SER A 539 -16.44 -10.33 -3.90
N ASP A 540 -15.29 -10.28 -4.57
CA ASP A 540 -15.03 -11.18 -5.70
C ASP A 540 -14.38 -12.48 -5.24
N VAL A 541 -13.60 -12.44 -4.16
CA VAL A 541 -12.89 -13.59 -3.61
C VAL A 541 -13.67 -14.21 -2.46
N LEU A 542 -13.95 -13.43 -1.41
CA LEU A 542 -14.54 -13.92 -0.17
C LEU A 542 -16.07 -14.07 -0.23
N LYS A 543 -16.71 -13.54 -1.28
CA LYS A 543 -18.18 -13.53 -1.46
C LYS A 543 -18.91 -12.92 -0.26
N SER A 544 -18.30 -11.90 0.35
CA SER A 544 -18.83 -11.20 1.51
C SER A 544 -19.77 -10.07 1.12
N LYS A 545 -20.69 -9.74 2.03
CA LYS A 545 -21.45 -8.47 2.01
C LYS A 545 -20.83 -7.43 2.93
N VAL A 546 -19.73 -7.75 3.63
CA VAL A 546 -18.91 -6.78 4.34
C VAL A 546 -18.29 -5.83 3.32
N ARG A 547 -18.37 -4.53 3.57
CA ARG A 547 -17.79 -3.48 2.71
C ARG A 547 -16.94 -2.51 3.51
N SER A 548 -15.91 -1.97 2.86
CA SER A 548 -15.11 -0.86 3.37
C SER A 548 -15.32 0.37 2.48
N PHE A 549 -15.78 1.48 3.04
CA PHE A 549 -16.00 2.72 2.30
C PHE A 549 -14.98 3.76 2.71
N LEU A 550 -14.60 4.61 1.75
CA LEU A 550 -13.76 5.78 1.98
C LEU A 550 -14.56 7.03 1.63
N VAL A 551 -14.71 7.93 2.60
CA VAL A 551 -15.26 9.27 2.37
C VAL A 551 -14.10 10.25 2.45
N LEU A 552 -13.94 11.07 1.40
CA LEU A 552 -12.88 12.06 1.26
C LEU A 552 -13.49 13.47 1.34
N PRO A 553 -13.52 14.11 2.54
CA PRO A 553 -14.24 15.37 2.73
C PRO A 553 -13.49 16.58 2.17
N GLY A 554 -14.23 17.64 1.86
CA GLY A 554 -13.72 18.89 1.33
C GLY A 554 -13.64 18.91 -0.19
N THR A 555 -13.35 20.10 -0.70
CA THR A 555 -13.53 20.45 -2.11
C THR A 555 -12.24 20.97 -2.74
N VAL A 556 -12.12 20.83 -4.06
CA VAL A 556 -11.02 21.42 -4.82
C VAL A 556 -10.97 22.95 -4.70
N ASP A 557 -12.12 23.61 -4.53
CA ASP A 557 -12.24 25.07 -4.38
C ASP A 557 -12.04 25.56 -2.94
N GLY A 558 -11.84 24.66 -1.98
CA GLY A 558 -11.44 24.99 -0.61
C GLY A 558 -12.59 25.40 0.30
N LYS A 559 -13.81 24.95 0.03
CA LYS A 559 -14.96 25.05 0.96
C LYS A 559 -14.84 24.06 2.11
N GLU A 560 -15.38 24.44 3.26
CA GLU A 560 -15.54 23.57 4.43
C GLU A 560 -16.35 22.31 4.06
N PRO A 561 -15.93 21.12 4.51
CA PRO A 561 -16.72 19.90 4.35
C PRO A 561 -18.08 19.97 5.07
N GLU A 562 -19.12 19.38 4.49
CA GLU A 562 -20.45 19.38 5.07
C GLU A 562 -20.73 18.08 5.80
N ASN A 563 -20.75 18.12 7.15
CA ASN A 563 -21.02 16.93 7.97
C ASN A 563 -22.39 16.28 7.66
N GLN A 564 -23.37 17.06 7.16
CA GLN A 564 -24.65 16.54 6.69
C GLN A 564 -24.49 15.56 5.52
N LYS A 565 -23.64 15.87 4.55
CA LYS A 565 -23.39 14.99 3.39
C LYS A 565 -22.71 13.69 3.82
N ILE A 566 -21.80 13.74 4.79
CA ILE A 566 -21.20 12.55 5.40
C ILE A 566 -22.26 11.72 6.16
N GLY A 567 -23.17 12.37 6.89
CA GLY A 567 -24.31 11.69 7.54
C GLY A 567 -25.25 11.00 6.53
N MET A 568 -25.51 11.63 5.39
CA MET A 568 -26.27 11.02 4.29
C MET A 568 -25.54 9.82 3.69
N ALA A 569 -24.21 9.87 3.59
CA ALA A 569 -23.42 8.74 3.15
C ALA A 569 -23.53 7.55 4.12
N ILE A 570 -23.46 7.78 5.43
CA ILE A 570 -23.68 6.74 6.47
C ILE A 570 -25.04 6.05 6.29
N ASN A 571 -26.09 6.82 5.96
CA ASN A 571 -27.41 6.28 5.66
C ASN A 571 -27.36 5.33 4.45
N TYR A 572 -26.77 5.79 3.34
CA TYR A 572 -26.65 4.98 2.13
C TYR A 572 -25.86 3.70 2.38
N PHE A 573 -24.74 3.78 3.11
CA PHE A 573 -23.89 2.63 3.43
C PHE A 573 -24.57 1.57 4.31
N SER A 574 -25.69 1.91 4.95
CA SER A 574 -26.54 0.95 5.69
C SER A 574 -27.48 0.13 4.80
N THR A 575 -27.53 0.40 3.49
CA THR A 575 -28.51 -0.22 2.58
C THR A 575 -27.94 -1.44 1.84
N GLU A 576 -28.82 -2.31 1.35
CA GLU A 576 -28.43 -3.38 0.41
C GLU A 576 -27.88 -2.84 -0.92
N GLY A 577 -28.25 -1.63 -1.31
CA GLY A 577 -27.73 -0.99 -2.52
C GLY A 577 -26.22 -0.74 -2.40
N ALA A 578 -25.79 -0.23 -1.24
CA ALA A 578 -24.37 -0.02 -0.97
C ALA A 578 -23.57 -1.33 -0.92
N SER A 579 -24.12 -2.41 -0.36
CA SER A 579 -23.41 -3.70 -0.30
C SER A 579 -23.12 -4.30 -1.67
N LYS A 580 -23.91 -3.92 -2.70
CA LYS A 580 -23.76 -4.34 -4.10
C LYS A 580 -23.03 -3.31 -4.98
N SER A 581 -22.72 -2.13 -4.47
CA SER A 581 -22.12 -1.06 -5.27
C SER A 581 -20.69 -1.39 -5.71
N ALA A 582 -20.30 -0.94 -6.89
CA ALA A 582 -18.89 -0.95 -7.31
C ALA A 582 -18.13 0.28 -6.76
N GLU A 583 -18.86 1.36 -6.47
CA GLU A 583 -18.36 2.60 -5.90
C GLU A 583 -18.12 2.40 -4.41
N VAL A 584 -16.89 2.67 -3.98
CA VAL A 584 -16.44 2.47 -2.59
C VAL A 584 -15.71 3.68 -2.03
N ILE A 585 -15.48 4.70 -2.86
CA ILE A 585 -14.83 5.95 -2.50
C ILE A 585 -15.78 7.08 -2.88
N PHE A 586 -16.00 8.02 -1.96
CA PHE A 586 -16.96 9.09 -2.12
C PHE A 586 -16.34 10.45 -1.77
N CYS A 587 -16.24 11.33 -2.76
CA CYS A 587 -15.83 12.73 -2.58
C CYS A 587 -17.08 13.59 -2.37
N VAL A 588 -17.80 13.36 -1.27
CA VAL A 588 -19.20 13.79 -1.08
C VAL A 588 -19.43 15.30 -1.21
N ASP A 589 -18.42 16.12 -0.97
CA ASP A 589 -18.54 17.58 -1.03
C ASP A 589 -18.35 18.14 -2.45
N GLU A 590 -17.87 17.33 -3.40
CA GLU A 590 -17.69 17.72 -4.81
C GLU A 590 -18.98 17.69 -5.64
N ASP A 591 -20.07 17.17 -5.05
CA ASP A 591 -21.40 17.19 -5.67
C ASP A 591 -21.89 18.64 -5.85
N ARG A 592 -22.43 18.92 -7.04
CA ARG A 592 -22.83 20.28 -7.45
C ARG A 592 -24.32 20.55 -7.29
#